data_AF-A0A0B6ZVP2-F1
#
_entry.id   AF-A0A0B6ZVP2-F1
#
_cell.length_a   1.000
_cell.length_b   1.000
_cell.length_c   1.000
_cell.angle_alpha   90.00
_cell.angle_beta   90.00
_cell.angle_gamma   90.00
#
_symmetry.space_group_name_H-M   'P 1'
#
loop_
_entity.id
_entity.type
_entity.pdbx_description
1 polymer ?
#
loop_
_entity_poly.entity_id
_entity_poly.type
_entity_poly.pdbx_seq_one_letter_code
_entity_poly.pdbx_strand_id
1 'polypeptide(L)'
;TFQLPLGLKYDCPSPTTWMLVADSLFAILGVGLPVARQNRKAFSLMWGELAALFENFLFTQHSCPPTLSVEDFQRDEAFDCRVVHLIRDDILPHASHLPPDFMVKIMDILNKGSIHSTTSDCFVDTESSRKLREEFARTCFETLLQFSFVSDTVSEQGQLTRLAVMSLLRRCQEVVTKYVEDERLSGKCPLPRPRLAEMSSVLKAITTLLQSLKKAPKENVEVTVWNQVIKLYPALVECTTLPSPQVSKSLRDALHEFCDLLAPPGSAVLHNGR
;
A
#
# COMPACT_ATOMS: atom_id res chain seq x y z
N THR A 1 -14.04 -11.81 23.58
CA THR A 1 -14.01 -11.40 22.16
C THR A 1 -12.73 -10.63 21.90
N PHE A 2 -11.91 -11.05 20.93
CA PHE A 2 -10.62 -10.40 20.58
C PHE A 2 -10.78 -8.92 20.19
N GLN A 3 -11.96 -8.52 19.73
CA GLN A 3 -12.26 -7.18 19.22
C GLN A 3 -12.07 -6.06 20.24
N LEU A 4 -12.45 -6.24 21.50
CA LEU A 4 -12.39 -5.19 22.51
C LEU A 4 -10.94 -4.74 22.80
N PRO A 5 -10.01 -5.63 23.21
CA PRO A 5 -8.62 -5.23 23.44
C PRO A 5 -7.88 -4.77 22.18
N LEU A 6 -8.16 -5.36 21.00
CA LEU A 6 -7.50 -4.97 19.75
C LEU A 6 -8.01 -3.62 19.22
N GLY A 7 -9.30 -3.32 19.37
CA GLY A 7 -9.87 -2.03 19.00
C GLY A 7 -9.41 -0.90 19.91
N LEU A 8 -9.18 -1.19 21.20
CA LEU A 8 -8.69 -0.21 22.17
C LEU A 8 -7.22 0.14 21.96
N LYS A 9 -6.35 -0.77 21.46
CA LYS A 9 -4.90 -0.61 21.20
C LYS A 9 -4.21 0.31 22.23
N TYR A 10 -4.22 1.63 22.00
CA TYR A 10 -3.63 2.66 22.87
C TYR A 10 -4.41 3.01 24.15
N ASP A 11 -5.72 2.76 24.21
CA ASP A 11 -6.58 2.95 25.40
C ASP A 11 -6.70 1.67 26.25
N CYS A 12 -5.93 0.63 25.94
CA CYS A 12 -5.94 -0.59 26.71
C CYS A 12 -5.35 -0.34 28.12
N PRO A 13 -6.02 -0.74 29.22
CA PRO A 13 -5.55 -0.50 30.59
C PRO A 13 -4.15 -1.04 30.90
N SER A 14 -3.72 -2.05 30.15
CA SER A 14 -2.34 -2.53 30.12
C SER A 14 -1.82 -2.47 28.68
N PRO A 15 -0.65 -1.84 28.43
CA PRO A 15 -0.13 -1.63 27.08
C PRO A 15 0.30 -2.93 26.39
N THR A 16 0.53 -4.03 27.12
CA THR A 16 0.94 -5.32 26.55
C THR A 16 -0.23 -6.24 26.25
N THR A 17 -1.43 -5.97 26.79
CA THR A 17 -2.57 -6.88 26.66
C THR A 17 -3.03 -7.00 25.21
N TRP A 18 -3.11 -5.90 24.46
CA TRP A 18 -3.50 -5.96 23.05
C TRP A 18 -2.44 -6.68 22.20
N MET A 19 -1.16 -6.58 22.56
CA MET A 19 -0.06 -7.28 21.86
C MET A 19 -0.18 -8.79 22.04
N LEU A 20 -0.40 -9.26 23.27
CA LEU A 20 -0.63 -10.69 23.57
C LEU A 20 -1.87 -11.23 22.85
N VAL A 21 -2.93 -10.42 22.79
CA VAL A 21 -4.16 -10.76 22.06
C VAL A 21 -3.90 -10.83 20.56
N ALA A 22 -3.09 -9.92 20.00
CA ALA A 22 -2.71 -9.93 18.59
C ALA A 22 -1.89 -11.20 18.26
N ASP A 23 -0.90 -11.54 19.08
CA ASP A 23 -0.11 -12.77 18.89
C ASP A 23 -0.97 -14.04 18.97
N SER A 24 -1.90 -14.09 19.94
CA SER A 24 -2.86 -15.18 20.07
C SER A 24 -3.77 -15.26 18.84
N LEU A 25 -4.20 -14.13 18.30
CA LEU A 25 -4.99 -14.08 17.07
C LEU A 25 -4.20 -14.64 15.88
N PHE A 26 -2.93 -14.25 15.70
CA PHE A 26 -2.10 -14.78 14.60
C PHE A 26 -1.92 -16.30 14.71
N ALA A 27 -1.69 -16.82 15.93
CA ALA A 27 -1.59 -18.26 16.16
C ALA A 27 -2.90 -18.99 15.81
N ILE A 28 -4.05 -18.42 16.22
CA ILE A 28 -5.36 -18.99 15.91
C ILE A 28 -5.65 -18.94 14.41
N LEU A 29 -5.36 -17.82 13.73
CA LEU A 29 -5.62 -17.67 12.31
C LEU A 29 -4.74 -18.59 11.46
N GLY A 30 -3.49 -18.85 11.87
CA GLY A 30 -2.60 -19.79 11.18
C GLY A 30 -3.17 -21.21 11.09
N VAL A 31 -3.93 -21.65 12.10
CA VAL A 31 -4.61 -22.96 12.09
C VAL A 31 -6.05 -22.85 11.59
N GLY A 32 -6.74 -21.77 11.95
CA GLY A 32 -8.17 -21.58 11.72
C GLY A 32 -8.52 -21.23 10.28
N LEU A 33 -7.71 -20.43 9.57
CA LEU A 33 -7.99 -20.04 8.19
C LEU A 33 -8.05 -21.24 7.23
N PRO A 34 -7.09 -22.20 7.25
CA PRO A 34 -7.21 -23.43 6.46
C PRO A 34 -8.51 -24.23 6.73
N VAL A 35 -8.88 -24.40 8.01
CA VAL A 35 -10.07 -25.15 8.42
C VAL A 35 -11.35 -24.44 8.01
N ALA A 36 -11.42 -23.12 8.19
CA ALA A 36 -12.57 -22.31 7.84
C ALA A 36 -12.82 -22.29 6.33
N ARG A 37 -11.76 -22.28 5.51
CA ARG A 37 -11.84 -22.37 4.04
C ARG A 37 -12.46 -23.70 3.58
N GLN A 38 -12.11 -24.81 4.24
CA GLN A 38 -12.66 -26.13 3.94
C GLN A 38 -14.14 -26.26 4.37
N ASN A 39 -14.58 -25.50 5.37
CA ASN A 39 -15.90 -25.60 5.98
C ASN A 39 -16.74 -24.32 5.83
N ARG A 40 -16.82 -23.75 4.61
CA ARG A 40 -17.39 -22.40 4.37
C ARG A 40 -18.76 -22.14 5.01
N LYS A 41 -19.66 -23.14 5.00
CA LYS A 41 -21.02 -22.98 5.55
C LYS A 41 -21.04 -22.82 7.07
N ALA A 42 -20.12 -23.47 7.78
CA ALA A 42 -20.04 -23.40 9.25
C ALA A 42 -19.44 -22.09 9.76
N PHE A 43 -18.61 -21.43 8.93
CA PHE A 43 -17.86 -20.22 9.30
C PHE A 43 -18.33 -18.96 8.55
N SER A 44 -19.56 -18.93 8.02
CA SER A 44 -20.06 -17.80 7.22
C SER A 44 -20.03 -16.46 7.98
N LEU A 45 -20.37 -16.47 9.27
CA LEU A 45 -20.36 -15.28 10.13
C LEU A 45 -18.94 -14.81 10.51
N MET A 46 -17.97 -15.73 10.55
CA MET A 46 -16.60 -15.44 11.00
C MET A 46 -15.91 -14.40 10.10
N TRP A 47 -16.13 -14.47 8.78
CA TRP A 47 -15.46 -13.60 7.83
C TRP A 47 -15.80 -12.12 8.03
N GLY A 48 -17.07 -11.82 8.33
CA GLY A 48 -17.51 -10.45 8.63
C GLY A 48 -16.84 -9.90 9.90
N GLU A 49 -16.80 -10.71 10.95
CA GLU A 49 -16.13 -10.38 12.22
C GLU A 49 -14.61 -10.21 12.06
N LEU A 50 -13.99 -11.04 11.22
CA LEU A 50 -12.55 -10.98 10.94
C LEU A 50 -12.18 -9.70 10.18
N ALA A 51 -12.95 -9.32 9.16
CA ALA A 51 -12.72 -8.07 8.45
C ALA A 51 -12.89 -6.86 9.37
N ALA A 52 -13.95 -6.84 10.19
CA ALA A 52 -14.17 -5.78 11.17
C ALA A 52 -13.04 -5.70 12.20
N LEU A 53 -12.52 -6.85 12.64
CA LEU A 53 -11.37 -6.91 13.53
C LEU A 53 -10.13 -6.30 12.90
N PHE A 54 -9.79 -6.66 11.65
CA PHE A 54 -8.65 -6.08 10.95
C PHE A 54 -8.81 -4.57 10.78
N GLU A 55 -9.99 -4.11 10.37
CA GLU A 55 -10.24 -2.68 10.19
C GLU A 55 -10.11 -1.91 11.50
N ASN A 56 -10.73 -2.38 12.59
CA ASN A 56 -10.67 -1.72 13.89
C ASN A 56 -9.26 -1.72 14.50
N PHE A 57 -8.48 -2.76 14.25
CA PHE A 57 -7.09 -2.84 14.70
C PHE A 57 -6.18 -1.91 13.90
N LEU A 58 -6.27 -1.94 12.56
CA LEU A 58 -5.42 -1.16 11.66
C LEU A 58 -5.80 0.32 11.63
N PHE A 59 -7.05 0.67 11.91
CA PHE A 59 -7.55 2.04 11.89
C PHE A 59 -8.25 2.38 13.21
N THR A 60 -7.60 2.06 14.33
CA THR A 60 -8.11 2.38 15.67
C THR A 60 -8.44 3.86 15.80
N GLN A 61 -9.54 4.16 16.50
CA GLN A 61 -9.99 5.53 16.76
C GLN A 61 -9.15 6.22 17.84
N HIS A 62 -8.37 5.45 18.61
CA HIS A 62 -7.52 5.97 19.67
C HIS A 62 -6.17 6.36 19.09
N SER A 63 -5.79 7.63 19.24
CA SER A 63 -4.52 8.13 18.73
C SER A 63 -3.34 7.59 19.54
N CYS A 64 -2.22 7.32 18.87
CA CYS A 64 -0.95 6.99 19.50
C CYS A 64 -0.60 8.00 20.61
N PRO A 65 -0.25 7.56 21.84
CA PRO A 65 0.17 8.45 22.90
C PRO A 65 1.42 9.25 22.49
N PRO A 66 1.50 10.55 22.80
CA PRO A 66 2.68 11.36 22.49
C PRO A 66 3.92 10.89 23.27
N THR A 67 3.73 10.18 24.39
CA THR A 67 4.79 9.63 25.23
C THR A 67 5.37 8.31 24.71
N LEU A 68 4.84 7.73 23.63
CA LEU A 68 5.33 6.47 23.09
C LEU A 68 6.74 6.63 22.50
N SER A 69 7.65 5.73 22.84
CA SER A 69 9.02 5.74 22.29
C SER A 69 9.02 5.45 20.78
N VAL A 70 10.13 5.75 20.10
CA VAL A 70 10.28 5.40 18.67
C VAL A 70 10.24 3.88 18.50
N GLU A 71 10.91 3.16 19.41
CA GLU A 71 11.06 1.72 19.39
C GLU A 71 9.71 1.02 19.62
N ASP A 72 8.91 1.52 20.57
CA ASP A 72 7.56 0.98 20.81
C ASP A 72 6.63 1.30 19.64
N PHE A 73 6.74 2.49 19.04
CA PHE A 73 5.97 2.84 17.86
C PHE A 73 6.29 1.91 16.67
N GLN A 74 7.57 1.65 16.40
CA GLN A 74 8.01 0.73 15.35
C GLN A 74 7.55 -0.70 15.64
N ARG A 75 7.55 -1.12 16.91
CA ARG A 75 7.00 -2.41 17.32
C ARG A 75 5.50 -2.49 17.04
N ASP A 76 4.74 -1.43 17.32
CA ASP A 76 3.31 -1.38 17.06
C ASP A 76 2.99 -1.40 15.56
N GLU A 77 3.78 -0.68 14.76
CA GLU A 77 3.70 -0.70 13.29
C GLU A 77 4.04 -2.09 12.73
N ALA A 78 4.99 -2.81 13.34
CA ALA A 78 5.30 -4.18 12.93
C ALA A 78 4.11 -5.14 13.10
N PHE A 79 3.25 -4.94 14.11
CA PHE A 79 1.99 -5.69 14.22
C PHE A 79 1.01 -5.33 13.10
N ASP A 80 0.90 -4.06 12.73
CA ASP A 80 0.07 -3.62 11.61
C ASP A 80 0.55 -4.29 10.30
N CYS A 81 1.86 -4.31 10.06
CA CYS A 81 2.47 -4.98 8.91
C CYS A 81 2.23 -6.49 8.91
N ARG A 82 2.25 -7.15 10.08
CA ARG A 82 1.93 -8.59 10.20
C ARG A 82 0.51 -8.91 9.75
N VAL A 83 -0.47 -8.03 9.99
CA VAL A 83 -1.84 -8.22 9.47
C VAL A 83 -1.84 -8.14 7.95
N VAL A 84 -1.12 -7.18 7.36
CA VAL A 84 -1.02 -7.07 5.90
C VAL A 84 -0.32 -8.29 5.28
N HIS A 85 0.74 -8.79 5.93
CA HIS A 85 1.41 -10.04 5.51
C HIS A 85 0.48 -11.24 5.58
N LEU A 86 -0.31 -11.38 6.66
CA LEU A 86 -1.33 -12.43 6.75
C LEU A 86 -2.36 -12.32 5.60
N ILE A 87 -2.79 -11.10 5.27
CA ILE A 87 -3.68 -10.87 4.12
C ILE A 87 -3.00 -11.34 2.83
N ARG A 88 -1.76 -10.93 2.59
CA ARG A 88 -0.98 -11.26 1.40
C ARG A 88 -0.74 -12.77 1.24
N ASP A 89 -0.38 -13.45 2.32
CA ASP A 89 0.16 -14.81 2.28
C ASP A 89 -0.92 -15.87 2.50
N ASP A 90 -1.92 -15.60 3.34
CA ASP A 90 -2.91 -16.61 3.77
C ASP A 90 -4.36 -16.34 3.31
N ILE A 91 -4.67 -15.12 2.87
CA ILE A 91 -6.04 -14.73 2.46
C ILE A 91 -6.11 -14.57 0.94
N LEU A 92 -5.32 -13.67 0.37
CA LEU A 92 -5.37 -13.33 -1.06
C LEU A 92 -5.13 -14.53 -2.00
N PRO A 93 -4.17 -15.44 -1.75
CA PRO A 93 -3.94 -16.60 -2.62
C PRO A 93 -5.14 -17.57 -2.69
N HIS A 94 -6.09 -17.41 -1.77
CA HIS A 94 -7.27 -18.26 -1.66
C HIS A 94 -8.57 -17.50 -1.90
N ALA A 95 -8.52 -16.34 -2.56
CA ALA A 95 -9.67 -15.47 -2.80
C ALA A 95 -10.90 -16.18 -3.42
N SER A 96 -10.69 -17.11 -4.37
CA SER A 96 -11.75 -17.94 -4.97
C SER A 96 -12.52 -18.79 -3.96
N HIS A 97 -11.90 -19.05 -2.80
CA HIS A 97 -12.46 -19.84 -1.73
C HIS A 97 -13.12 -19.01 -0.61
N LEU A 98 -13.16 -17.69 -0.73
CA LEU A 98 -13.64 -16.79 0.30
C LEU A 98 -14.95 -16.09 -0.11
N PRO A 99 -15.74 -15.58 0.85
CA PRO A 99 -16.93 -14.79 0.53
C PRO A 99 -16.56 -13.49 -0.23
N PRO A 100 -17.29 -13.13 -1.29
CA PRO A 100 -17.03 -11.89 -2.05
C PRO A 100 -17.06 -10.63 -1.18
N ASP A 101 -18.05 -10.51 -0.29
CA ASP A 101 -18.20 -9.35 0.62
C ASP A 101 -17.00 -9.19 1.55
N PHE A 102 -16.40 -10.30 1.98
CA PHE A 102 -15.18 -10.28 2.78
C PHE A 102 -14.01 -9.74 1.96
N MET A 103 -13.85 -10.20 0.71
CA MET A 103 -12.79 -9.73 -0.17
C MET A 103 -12.92 -8.23 -0.46
N VAL A 104 -14.12 -7.71 -0.70
CA VAL A 104 -14.34 -6.26 -0.88
C VAL A 104 -13.81 -5.48 0.32
N LYS A 105 -14.15 -5.89 1.54
CA LYS A 105 -13.64 -5.25 2.76
C LYS A 105 -12.12 -5.32 2.90
N ILE A 106 -11.50 -6.45 2.53
CA ILE A 106 -10.04 -6.59 2.54
C ILE A 106 -9.40 -5.60 1.56
N MET A 107 -9.98 -5.43 0.37
CA MET A 107 -9.46 -4.46 -0.60
C MET A 107 -9.64 -3.02 -0.11
N ASP A 108 -10.76 -2.70 0.53
CA ASP A 108 -10.99 -1.38 1.13
C ASP A 108 -9.96 -1.09 2.24
N ILE A 109 -9.66 -2.07 3.10
CA ILE A 109 -8.65 -1.98 4.16
C ILE A 109 -7.26 -1.69 3.56
N LEU A 110 -6.85 -2.46 2.54
CA LEU A 110 -5.55 -2.27 1.90
C LEU A 110 -5.47 -0.92 1.18
N ASN A 111 -6.54 -0.51 0.48
CA ASN A 111 -6.61 0.78 -0.21
C ASN A 111 -6.50 1.94 0.77
N LYS A 112 -7.29 1.91 1.86
CA LYS A 112 -7.24 2.87 2.96
C LYS A 112 -5.83 2.93 3.56
N GLY A 113 -5.22 1.79 3.84
CA GLY A 113 -3.85 1.69 4.36
C GLY A 113 -2.80 2.30 3.42
N SER A 114 -2.96 2.10 2.11
CA SER A 114 -2.03 2.63 1.09
C SER A 114 -2.10 4.16 0.94
N ILE A 115 -3.27 4.76 1.12
CA ILE A 115 -3.47 6.21 0.96
C ILE A 115 -2.88 6.98 2.15
N HIS A 116 -2.87 6.39 3.34
CA HIS A 116 -2.37 7.03 4.57
C HIS A 116 -0.87 7.37 4.59
N SER A 117 -0.07 7.00 3.57
CA SER A 117 1.30 7.53 3.36
C SER A 117 1.41 8.67 2.37
N THR A 118 0.41 8.87 1.51
CA THR A 118 0.49 9.83 0.39
C THR A 118 -0.24 11.14 0.66
N THR A 119 -1.22 11.13 1.58
CA THR A 119 -1.97 12.31 1.96
C THR A 119 -2.29 12.30 3.44
N SER A 120 -1.54 13.05 4.24
CA SER A 120 -2.13 13.78 5.37
C SER A 120 -1.18 14.84 5.92
N ASP A 121 -1.71 16.05 6.00
CA ASP A 121 -1.15 17.23 6.64
C ASP A 121 -0.74 16.96 8.09
N CYS A 122 0.55 17.03 8.41
CA CYS A 122 1.00 17.72 9.61
C CYS A 122 2.51 18.00 9.57
N PHE A 123 2.83 19.26 9.83
CA PHE A 123 4.15 19.87 9.74
C PHE A 123 5.13 19.27 10.78
N VAL A 124 6.38 19.11 10.37
CA VAL A 124 7.62 19.21 11.17
C VAL A 124 7.49 18.80 12.63
N ASP A 125 7.62 17.51 12.88
CA ASP A 125 8.25 17.03 14.11
C ASP A 125 8.71 15.58 13.91
N THR A 126 9.73 15.14 14.64
CA THR A 126 10.12 13.71 14.62
C THR A 126 8.96 12.82 15.11
N GLU A 127 7.96 13.41 15.78
CA GLU A 127 6.65 12.83 16.11
C GLU A 127 5.68 12.68 14.92
N SER A 128 5.83 13.48 13.85
CA SER A 128 4.97 13.38 12.65
C SER A 128 5.27 12.14 11.81
N SER A 129 6.52 11.67 11.77
CA SER A 129 6.90 10.38 11.17
C SER A 129 6.24 9.21 11.90
N ARG A 130 6.13 9.27 13.23
CA ARG A 130 5.36 8.30 14.04
C ARG A 130 3.85 8.35 13.76
N LYS A 131 3.32 9.33 13.04
CA LYS A 131 1.90 9.30 12.64
C LYS A 131 1.70 8.66 11.26
N LEU A 132 2.75 8.57 10.45
CA LEU A 132 2.63 8.25 9.04
C LEU A 132 2.69 6.75 8.73
N ARG A 133 3.05 5.90 9.70
CA ARG A 133 3.14 4.43 9.56
C ARG A 133 3.64 4.02 8.16
N GLU A 134 4.81 4.54 7.80
CA GLU A 134 5.34 4.50 6.43
C GLU A 134 5.52 3.06 5.94
N GLU A 135 5.97 2.16 6.82
CA GLU A 135 6.20 0.75 6.50
C GLU A 135 4.89 0.01 6.31
N PHE A 136 3.90 0.27 7.16
CA PHE A 136 2.56 -0.30 7.01
C PHE A 136 1.91 0.12 5.68
N ALA A 137 1.95 1.41 5.35
CA ALA A 137 1.35 1.93 4.13
C ALA A 137 2.08 1.39 2.89
N ARG A 138 3.42 1.29 2.93
CA ARG A 138 4.23 0.63 1.90
C ARG A 138 3.82 -0.84 1.72
N THR A 139 3.64 -1.57 2.81
CA THR A 139 3.23 -2.98 2.77
C THR A 139 1.82 -3.15 2.20
N CYS A 140 0.87 -2.28 2.56
CA CYS A 140 -0.47 -2.27 1.98
C CYS A 140 -0.43 -2.06 0.46
N PHE A 141 0.36 -1.10 0.02
CA PHE A 141 0.55 -0.76 -1.38
C PHE A 141 1.15 -1.89 -2.20
N GLU A 142 2.25 -2.49 -1.72
CA GLU A 142 2.89 -3.63 -2.38
C GLU A 142 1.94 -4.82 -2.48
N THR A 143 1.14 -5.07 -1.45
CA THR A 143 0.15 -6.16 -1.43
C THR A 143 -0.98 -5.95 -2.44
N LEU A 144 -1.51 -4.72 -2.56
CA LEU A 144 -2.50 -4.37 -3.59
C LEU A 144 -1.96 -4.63 -5.00
N LEU A 145 -0.73 -4.19 -5.26
CA LEU A 145 -0.11 -4.36 -6.57
C LEU A 145 0.14 -5.82 -6.91
N GLN A 146 0.72 -6.59 -5.98
CA GLN A 146 0.97 -8.02 -6.20
C GLN A 146 -0.32 -8.76 -6.54
N PHE A 147 -1.40 -8.52 -5.80
CA PHE A 147 -2.68 -9.16 -6.10
C PHE A 147 -3.31 -8.69 -7.41
N SER A 148 -3.16 -7.40 -7.75
CA SER A 148 -3.63 -6.86 -9.02
C SER A 148 -3.00 -7.54 -10.24
N PHE A 149 -1.75 -7.99 -10.14
CA PHE A 149 -1.04 -8.64 -11.24
C PHE A 149 -1.16 -10.17 -11.23
N VAL A 150 -1.50 -10.78 -10.10
CA VAL A 150 -1.63 -12.25 -10.00
C VAL A 150 -3.04 -12.72 -10.33
N SER A 151 -4.07 -11.89 -10.15
CA SER A 151 -5.45 -12.24 -10.54
C SER A 151 -5.65 -12.16 -12.06
N ASP A 152 -5.22 -13.19 -12.76
CA ASP A 152 -5.57 -13.41 -14.16
C ASP A 152 -7.09 -13.66 -14.30
N THR A 153 -7.71 -12.87 -15.18
CA THR A 153 -8.97 -13.13 -15.88
C THR A 153 -10.30 -13.03 -15.08
N VAL A 154 -11.09 -12.00 -15.43
CA VAL A 154 -12.58 -11.90 -15.35
C VAL A 154 -13.27 -11.95 -13.97
N SER A 155 -12.54 -11.89 -12.86
CA SER A 155 -13.18 -11.74 -11.53
C SER A 155 -13.49 -10.26 -11.24
N GLU A 156 -14.70 -9.95 -10.76
CA GLU A 156 -15.11 -8.59 -10.33
C GLU A 156 -14.12 -7.98 -9.30
N GLN A 157 -13.41 -8.83 -8.55
CA GLN A 157 -12.39 -8.45 -7.57
C GLN A 157 -11.09 -7.95 -8.24
N GLY A 158 -10.71 -8.50 -9.39
CA GLY A 158 -9.59 -7.98 -10.20
C GLY A 158 -9.88 -6.57 -10.75
N GLN A 159 -11.15 -6.29 -11.08
CA GLN A 159 -11.58 -4.96 -11.52
C GLN A 159 -11.50 -3.91 -10.41
N LEU A 160 -11.94 -4.24 -9.18
CA LEU A 160 -11.87 -3.33 -8.04
C LEU A 160 -10.42 -2.93 -7.71
N THR A 161 -9.52 -3.92 -7.70
CA THR A 161 -8.08 -3.71 -7.47
C THR A 161 -7.47 -2.82 -8.56
N ARG A 162 -7.82 -3.09 -9.82
CA ARG A 162 -7.39 -2.30 -10.97
C ARG A 162 -7.84 -0.84 -10.85
N LEU A 163 -9.09 -0.60 -10.46
CA LEU A 163 -9.59 0.76 -10.24
C LEU A 163 -8.80 1.48 -9.14
N ALA A 164 -8.42 0.78 -8.06
CA ALA A 164 -7.59 1.34 -7.01
C ALA A 164 -6.18 1.72 -7.53
N VAL A 165 -5.51 0.82 -8.28
CA VAL A 165 -4.19 1.10 -8.89
C VAL A 165 -4.27 2.28 -9.86
N MET A 166 -5.33 2.35 -10.68
CA MET A 166 -5.56 3.45 -11.61
C MET A 166 -5.85 4.78 -10.90
N SER A 167 -6.63 4.76 -9.81
CA SER A 167 -6.89 5.93 -8.97
C SER A 167 -5.60 6.45 -8.33
N LEU A 168 -4.76 5.53 -7.87
CA LEU A 168 -3.49 5.82 -7.23
C LEU A 168 -2.47 6.39 -8.22
N LEU A 169 -2.32 5.79 -9.40
CA LEU A 169 -1.50 6.33 -10.49
C LEU A 169 -1.96 7.74 -10.89
N ARG A 170 -3.26 7.97 -11.00
CA ARG A 170 -3.83 9.29 -11.29
C ARG A 170 -3.49 10.30 -10.19
N ARG A 171 -3.64 9.91 -8.92
CA ARG A 171 -3.30 10.76 -7.77
C ARG A 171 -1.80 11.09 -7.76
N CYS A 172 -0.93 10.12 -7.99
CA CYS A 172 0.51 10.34 -8.13
C CYS A 172 0.82 11.35 -9.24
N GLN A 173 0.19 11.18 -10.41
CA GLN A 173 0.33 12.12 -11.53
C GLN A 173 -0.12 13.54 -11.16
N GLU A 174 -1.28 13.68 -10.50
CA GLU A 174 -1.79 14.99 -10.06
C GLU A 174 -0.84 15.69 -9.08
N VAL A 175 -0.27 14.96 -8.10
CA VAL A 175 0.68 15.54 -7.15
C VAL A 175 1.95 16.01 -7.85
N VAL A 176 2.51 15.18 -8.75
CA VAL A 176 3.72 15.50 -9.51
C VAL A 176 3.49 16.72 -10.41
N THR A 177 2.40 16.75 -11.19
CA THR A 177 2.08 17.89 -12.07
C THR A 177 1.85 19.16 -11.27
N LYS A 178 1.12 19.09 -10.15
CA LYS A 178 0.90 20.25 -9.30
C LYS A 178 2.19 20.74 -8.65
N TYR A 179 3.11 19.84 -8.28
CA TYR A 179 4.43 20.22 -7.76
C TYR A 179 5.25 21.02 -8.78
N VAL A 180 5.27 20.58 -10.04
CA VAL A 180 5.95 21.29 -11.13
C VAL A 180 5.34 22.68 -11.34
N GLU A 181 4.01 22.79 -11.36
CA GLU A 181 3.33 24.09 -11.47
C GLU A 181 3.61 25.00 -10.27
N ASP A 182 3.57 24.46 -9.04
CA ASP A 182 3.83 25.23 -7.82
C ASP A 182 5.27 25.79 -7.82
N GLU A 183 6.29 24.99 -8.18
CA GLU A 183 7.67 25.48 -8.29
C GLU A 183 7.79 26.56 -9.38
N ARG A 184 7.14 26.36 -10.53
CA ARG A 184 7.13 27.32 -11.64
C ARG A 184 6.56 28.68 -11.23
N LEU A 185 5.48 28.67 -10.43
CA LEU A 185 4.84 29.87 -9.90
C LEU A 185 5.61 30.49 -8.73
N SER A 186 6.34 29.69 -7.96
CA SER A 186 7.09 30.14 -6.77
C SER A 186 8.37 30.93 -7.12
N GLY A 187 8.88 30.79 -8.34
CA GLY A 187 10.00 31.57 -8.85
C GLY A 187 11.30 31.28 -8.09
N LYS A 188 11.72 32.20 -7.20
CA LYS A 188 12.93 32.04 -6.36
C LYS A 188 12.63 31.65 -4.91
N CYS A 189 11.37 31.61 -4.51
CA CYS A 189 10.99 31.20 -3.17
C CYS A 189 10.95 29.67 -3.10
N PRO A 190 11.65 29.01 -2.17
CA PRO A 190 11.54 27.57 -2.03
C PRO A 190 10.14 27.19 -1.57
N LEU A 191 9.58 26.11 -2.13
CA LEU A 191 8.28 25.61 -1.68
C LEU A 191 8.31 25.17 -0.21
N PRO A 192 7.15 25.19 0.49
CA PRO A 192 7.05 24.74 1.86
C PRO A 192 7.60 23.32 2.04
N ARG A 193 8.35 23.08 3.12
CA ARG A 193 8.90 21.74 3.44
C ARG A 193 7.88 20.59 3.39
N PRO A 194 6.61 20.75 3.80
CA PRO A 194 5.60 19.70 3.65
C PRO A 194 5.35 19.32 2.20
N ARG A 195 5.36 20.31 1.30
CA ARG A 195 5.16 20.08 -0.14
C ARG A 195 6.31 19.26 -0.73
N LEU A 196 7.54 19.53 -0.28
CA LEU A 196 8.73 18.74 -0.64
C LEU A 196 8.67 17.32 -0.07
N ALA A 197 8.16 17.14 1.15
CA ALA A 197 7.98 15.84 1.78
C ALA A 197 6.90 15.00 1.09
N GLU A 198 5.73 15.58 0.80
CA GLU A 198 4.63 14.95 0.03
C GLU A 198 5.16 14.47 -1.32
N MET A 199 5.89 15.32 -2.03
CA MET A 199 6.50 14.97 -3.30
C MET A 199 7.50 13.82 -3.17
N SER A 200 8.36 13.83 -2.14
CA SER A 200 9.32 12.76 -1.89
C SER A 200 8.62 11.42 -1.60
N SER A 201 7.52 11.43 -0.83
CA SER A 201 6.72 10.24 -0.55
C SER A 201 6.00 9.71 -1.78
N VAL A 202 5.42 10.59 -2.60
CA VAL A 202 4.79 10.20 -3.88
C VAL A 202 5.81 9.59 -4.83
N LEU A 203 7.01 10.17 -4.95
CA LEU A 203 8.07 9.62 -5.78
C LEU A 203 8.52 8.23 -5.30
N LYS A 204 8.64 8.01 -3.99
CA LYS A 204 8.92 6.67 -3.43
C LYS A 204 7.80 5.67 -3.77
N ALA A 205 6.54 6.07 -3.65
CA ALA A 205 5.41 5.21 -4.01
C ALA A 205 5.42 4.86 -5.51
N ILE A 206 5.77 5.81 -6.37
CA ILE A 206 6.00 5.57 -7.80
C ILE A 206 7.13 4.55 -7.99
N THR A 207 8.30 4.73 -7.35
CA THR A 207 9.40 3.75 -7.43
C THR A 207 8.94 2.34 -7.05
N THR A 208 8.26 2.19 -5.91
CA THR A 208 7.73 0.89 -5.46
C THR A 208 6.73 0.29 -6.47
N LEU A 209 5.90 1.14 -7.09
CA LEU A 209 4.96 0.71 -8.13
C LEU A 209 5.67 0.18 -9.37
N LEU A 210 6.69 0.90 -9.85
CA LEU A 210 7.47 0.51 -11.02
C LEU A 210 8.25 -0.78 -10.75
N GLN A 211 8.85 -0.92 -9.56
CA GLN A 211 9.51 -2.15 -9.13
C GLN A 211 8.55 -3.35 -9.10
N SER A 212 7.32 -3.13 -8.63
CA SER A 212 6.29 -4.17 -8.59
C SER A 212 5.82 -4.55 -9.99
N LEU A 213 5.60 -3.57 -10.87
CA LEU A 213 5.29 -3.78 -12.29
C LEU A 213 6.38 -4.57 -13.02
N LYS A 214 7.66 -4.34 -12.69
CA LYS A 214 8.79 -5.07 -13.27
C LYS A 214 8.82 -6.55 -12.84
N LYS A 215 8.41 -6.84 -11.60
CA LYS A 215 8.35 -8.20 -11.06
C LYS A 215 7.11 -8.97 -11.54
N ALA A 216 6.06 -8.26 -11.95
CA ALA A 216 4.86 -8.87 -12.51
C ALA A 216 5.13 -9.50 -13.88
N PRO A 217 4.51 -10.65 -14.22
CA PRO A 217 4.52 -11.17 -15.58
C PRO A 217 3.96 -10.12 -16.55
N LYS A 218 4.67 -9.84 -17.65
CA LYS A 218 4.26 -8.80 -18.62
C LYS A 218 2.87 -9.04 -19.22
N GLU A 219 2.44 -10.29 -19.28
CA GLU A 219 1.13 -10.73 -19.77
C GLU A 219 -0.02 -10.29 -18.86
N ASN A 220 0.26 -10.08 -17.58
CA ASN A 220 -0.74 -9.77 -16.56
C ASN A 220 -0.87 -8.26 -16.31
N VAL A 221 0.02 -7.46 -16.92
CA VAL A 221 -0.03 -6.01 -16.83
C VAL A 221 -0.87 -5.47 -17.97
N GLU A 222 -2.03 -4.93 -17.63
CA GLU A 222 -2.94 -4.41 -18.64
C GLU A 222 -2.42 -3.14 -19.32
N VAL A 223 -2.69 -3.04 -20.62
CA VAL A 223 -2.29 -1.92 -21.49
C VAL A 223 -2.68 -0.55 -20.92
N THR A 224 -3.82 -0.42 -20.23
CA THR A 224 -4.25 0.86 -19.64
C THR A 224 -3.38 1.30 -18.47
N VAL A 225 -2.93 0.36 -17.62
CA VAL A 225 -2.03 0.64 -16.50
C VAL A 225 -0.67 1.04 -17.07
N TRP A 226 -0.19 0.30 -18.07
CA TRP A 226 1.05 0.61 -18.78
C TRP A 226 1.03 2.01 -19.41
N ASN A 227 -0.06 2.37 -20.09
CA ASN A 227 -0.23 3.70 -20.68
C ASN A 227 -0.20 4.82 -19.63
N GLN A 228 -0.75 4.60 -18.43
CA GLN A 228 -0.71 5.62 -17.37
C GLN A 228 0.70 5.76 -16.78
N VAL A 229 1.41 4.65 -16.61
CA VAL A 229 2.82 4.67 -16.19
C VAL A 229 3.66 5.45 -17.21
N ILE A 230 3.48 5.20 -18.50
CA ILE A 230 4.17 5.96 -19.56
C ILE A 230 3.80 7.45 -19.51
N LYS A 231 2.52 7.80 -19.29
CA LYS A 231 2.06 9.19 -19.18
C LYS A 231 2.63 9.94 -17.97
N LEU A 232 3.07 9.21 -16.94
CA LEU A 232 3.72 9.79 -15.77
C LEU A 232 5.16 10.24 -16.07
N TYR A 233 5.83 9.59 -17.02
CA TYR A 233 7.25 9.83 -17.32
C TYR A 233 7.58 11.29 -17.66
N PRO A 234 6.86 12.01 -18.55
CA PRO A 234 7.15 13.41 -18.84
C PRO A 234 7.11 14.32 -17.60
N ALA A 235 6.12 14.12 -16.72
CA ALA A 235 5.97 14.91 -15.50
C ALA A 235 7.13 14.67 -14.51
N LEU A 236 7.67 13.44 -14.45
CA LEU A 236 8.87 13.15 -13.67
C LEU A 236 10.12 13.79 -14.26
N VAL A 237 10.26 13.78 -15.60
CA VAL A 237 11.39 14.44 -16.27
C VAL A 237 11.36 15.95 -16.00
N GLU A 238 10.20 16.59 -16.04
CA GLU A 238 10.07 18.02 -15.70
C GLU A 238 10.59 18.34 -14.29
N CYS A 239 10.36 17.44 -13.32
CA CYS A 239 10.86 17.60 -11.95
C CYS A 239 12.40 17.66 -11.86
N THR A 240 13.14 17.15 -12.85
CA THR A 240 14.62 17.19 -12.84
C THR A 240 15.19 18.59 -13.03
N THR A 241 14.39 19.52 -13.56
CA THR A 241 14.79 20.91 -13.77
C THR A 241 14.65 21.77 -12.51
N LEU A 242 14.11 21.20 -11.43
CA LEU A 242 13.75 21.90 -10.20
C LEU A 242 14.85 21.72 -9.12
N PRO A 243 15.25 22.79 -8.40
CA PRO A 243 16.47 22.80 -7.60
C PRO A 243 16.39 22.06 -6.25
N SER A 244 15.37 21.23 -5.99
CA SER A 244 15.16 20.63 -4.66
C SER A 244 15.98 19.34 -4.44
N PRO A 245 17.00 19.34 -3.57
CA PRO A 245 17.83 18.16 -3.33
C PRO A 245 17.08 17.02 -2.62
N GLN A 246 16.07 17.35 -1.80
CA GLN A 246 15.24 16.37 -1.08
C GLN A 246 14.36 15.55 -2.04
N VAL A 247 13.90 16.18 -3.12
CA VAL A 247 13.09 15.55 -4.17
C VAL A 247 14.00 14.80 -5.16
N SER A 248 15.18 15.35 -5.43
CA SER A 248 16.14 14.85 -6.41
C SER A 248 16.56 13.39 -6.21
N LYS A 249 16.71 12.91 -4.95
CA LYS A 249 17.06 11.50 -4.69
C LYS A 249 15.91 10.57 -5.08
N SER A 250 14.73 10.76 -4.50
CA SER A 250 13.54 9.94 -4.79
C SER A 250 13.14 10.00 -6.26
N LEU A 251 13.33 11.16 -6.91
CA LEU A 251 13.08 11.34 -8.34
C LEU A 251 14.02 10.50 -9.19
N ARG A 252 15.31 10.51 -8.86
CA ARG A 252 16.32 9.71 -9.55
C ARG A 252 16.02 8.22 -9.43
N ASP A 253 15.65 7.78 -8.23
CA ASP A 253 15.28 6.38 -7.97
C ASP A 253 14.07 5.99 -8.84
N ALA A 254 13.02 6.83 -8.90
CA ALA A 254 11.85 6.60 -9.75
C ALA A 254 12.20 6.57 -11.25
N LEU A 255 13.01 7.51 -11.74
CA LEU A 255 13.43 7.58 -13.14
C LEU A 255 14.31 6.39 -13.55
N HIS A 256 15.15 5.87 -12.65
CA HIS A 256 15.93 4.66 -12.93
C HIS A 256 15.05 3.43 -13.11
N GLU A 257 13.93 3.32 -12.37
CA GLU A 257 13.00 2.20 -12.57
C GLU A 257 12.30 2.24 -13.93
N PHE A 258 12.14 3.42 -14.55
CA PHE A 258 11.64 3.54 -15.92
C PHE A 258 12.59 2.97 -16.98
N CYS A 259 13.89 2.88 -16.70
CA CYS A 259 14.89 2.35 -17.65
C CYS A 259 14.49 0.96 -18.16
N ASP A 260 13.99 0.10 -17.26
CA ASP A 260 13.60 -1.27 -17.59
C ASP A 260 12.21 -1.37 -18.24
N LEU A 261 11.39 -0.32 -18.12
CA LEU A 261 10.05 -0.22 -18.75
C LEU A 261 10.12 0.34 -20.18
N LEU A 262 11.20 1.05 -20.51
CA LEU A 262 11.49 1.57 -21.86
C LEU A 262 12.15 0.54 -22.78
N ALA A 263 12.40 -0.68 -22.29
CA ALA A 263 12.86 -1.78 -23.12
C ALA A 263 11.70 -2.32 -23.98
N PRO A 264 11.86 -2.44 -25.32
CA PRO A 264 10.82 -3.04 -26.16
C PRO A 264 10.48 -4.45 -25.66
N PRO A 265 9.20 -4.88 -25.68
CA PRO A 265 8.86 -6.26 -25.36
C PRO A 265 9.70 -7.17 -26.26
N GLY A 266 10.52 -8.04 -25.66
CA GLY A 266 11.33 -8.98 -26.40
C GLY A 266 10.40 -9.79 -27.28
N SER A 267 10.48 -9.59 -28.60
CA SER A 267 9.83 -10.44 -29.57
C SER A 267 10.18 -11.87 -29.22
N ALA A 268 9.18 -12.66 -28.82
CA ALA A 268 9.32 -14.09 -28.67
C ALA A 268 9.97 -14.59 -29.95
N VAL A 269 11.25 -14.96 -29.86
CA VAL A 269 11.94 -15.61 -30.95
C VAL A 269 11.23 -16.94 -31.06
N LEU A 270 10.32 -17.01 -32.04
CA LEU A 270 9.77 -18.25 -32.56
C LEU A 270 10.96 -19.18 -32.78
N HIS A 271 11.10 -20.19 -31.92
CA HIS A 271 11.98 -21.31 -32.19
C HIS A 271 11.30 -22.15 -33.29
N ASN A 272 11.31 -21.63 -34.50
CA ASN A 272 11.04 -22.38 -35.71
C ASN A 272 12.33 -23.11 -36.11
N GLY A 273 12.35 -24.41 -35.83
CA GLY A 273 12.99 -25.43 -36.66
C GLY A 273 14.48 -25.67 -36.48
N ARG A 274 14.83 -26.86 -36.00
CA ARG A 274 15.15 -27.99 -36.89
C ARG A 274 15.11 -29.31 -36.14
#